data_AF-A0A4Q3CMZ1-F1
#
_entry.id   AF-A0A4Q3CMZ1-F1
#
_cell.length_a   1.000
_cell.length_b   1.000
_cell.length_c   1.000
_cell.angle_alpha   90.00
_cell.angle_beta   90.00
_cell.angle_gamma   90.00
#
_symmetry.space_group_name_H-M   'P 1'
#
loop_
_entity.id
_entity.type
_entity.pdbx_description
1 polymer ?
#
loop_
_entity_poly.entity_id
_entity_poly.type
_entity_poly.pdbx_seq_one_letter_code
_entity_poly.pdbx_strand_id
1 'polypeptide(L)'
;MRFLSDNAASVCPEVMAALMAANTADAAYDGDALSRRLDGAFSDLFGTEVAALWVSSGTAANSLALAALVQPHQAVICHEEAHIQGDEAGAPEFYTGGAKLFLARGAGAKLDPAGIEAVASGIRNDIHQAQPAAIAITNATEYGLVYTPDEVAAIGDLAKRRGLGLHMDGARFANAVAALGASPADLTWRAGVDILSFGCVKNGGLSAEALIFFKPEQAQATRYRRKRAGHLLSKGRFAAAQILALLDDGLWLRNARAANAAAAHIANAARDRLLYEVE
;
A
#
# COMPACT_ATOMS: atom_id res chain seq x y z
N MET A 1 -14.75 6.92 24.72
CA MET A 1 -13.73 6.91 23.65
C MET A 1 -13.79 5.53 22.98
N ARG A 2 -13.83 5.44 21.65
CA ARG A 2 -13.93 4.17 20.90
C ARG A 2 -12.59 3.89 20.23
N PHE A 3 -11.97 2.75 20.53
CA PHE A 3 -10.71 2.28 19.92
C PHE A 3 -10.99 1.07 19.02
N LEU A 4 -11.73 1.30 17.92
CA LEU A 4 -12.13 0.23 17.01
C LEU A 4 -11.21 0.16 15.79
N SER A 5 -11.08 1.28 15.07
CA SER A 5 -10.20 1.40 13.90
C SER A 5 -10.01 2.88 13.57
N ASP A 6 -8.83 3.19 13.04
CA ASP A 6 -8.49 4.44 12.34
C ASP A 6 -9.41 4.77 11.15
N ASN A 7 -10.08 3.79 10.54
CA ASN A 7 -11.11 4.04 9.51
C ASN A 7 -12.32 4.83 10.06
N ALA A 8 -12.52 4.88 11.38
CA ALA A 8 -13.60 5.62 12.02
C ALA A 8 -13.19 7.05 12.44
N ALA A 9 -11.93 7.43 12.19
CA ALA A 9 -11.44 8.78 12.49
C ALA A 9 -12.07 9.82 11.56
N SER A 10 -12.08 11.08 12.00
CA SER A 10 -12.48 12.20 11.16
C SER A 10 -11.40 12.52 10.12
N VAL A 11 -11.82 13.04 8.97
CA VAL A 11 -10.94 13.67 7.98
C VAL A 11 -10.21 14.86 8.62
N CYS A 12 -8.92 15.04 8.34
CA CYS A 12 -8.20 16.19 8.88
C CYS A 12 -8.69 17.52 8.26
N PRO A 13 -8.65 18.63 9.01
CA PRO A 13 -9.15 19.92 8.53
C PRO A 13 -8.48 20.41 7.24
N GLU A 14 -7.19 20.15 7.07
CA GLU A 14 -6.41 20.54 5.88
C GLU A 14 -6.91 19.84 4.62
N VAL A 15 -7.26 18.54 4.73
CA VAL A 15 -7.88 17.79 3.62
C VAL A 15 -9.27 18.36 3.29
N MET A 16 -10.08 18.68 4.30
CA MET A 16 -11.40 19.30 4.07
C MET A 16 -11.28 20.67 3.37
N ALA A 17 -10.30 21.49 3.78
CA ALA A 17 -10.00 22.76 3.12
C ALA A 17 -9.55 22.56 1.67
N ALA A 18 -8.68 21.57 1.39
CA ALA A 18 -8.24 21.25 0.05
C ALA A 18 -9.38 20.78 -0.87
N LEU A 19 -10.33 20.00 -0.34
CA LEU A 19 -11.53 19.59 -1.07
C LEU A 19 -12.41 20.78 -1.44
N MET A 20 -12.60 21.73 -0.50
CA MET A 20 -13.33 22.97 -0.79
C MET A 20 -12.63 23.81 -1.86
N ALA A 21 -11.30 23.93 -1.80
CA ALA A 21 -10.51 24.67 -2.78
C ALA A 21 -10.56 24.03 -4.18
N ALA A 22 -10.63 22.70 -4.25
CA ALA A 22 -10.75 21.95 -5.51
C ALA A 22 -12.16 22.03 -6.15
N ASN A 23 -13.12 22.73 -5.54
CA ASN A 23 -14.49 22.85 -6.05
C ASN A 23 -14.65 23.89 -7.18
N THR A 24 -13.71 23.89 -8.12
CA THR A 24 -13.75 24.67 -9.36
C THR A 24 -13.86 23.73 -10.57
N ALA A 25 -14.28 24.27 -11.72
CA ALA A 25 -14.35 23.50 -12.95
C ALA A 25 -12.94 23.25 -13.50
N ASP A 26 -12.65 21.99 -13.86
CA ASP A 26 -11.41 21.54 -14.50
C ASP A 26 -11.75 20.28 -15.33
N ALA A 27 -10.77 19.75 -16.06
CA ALA A 27 -10.89 18.54 -16.84
C ALA A 27 -11.38 17.34 -15.99
N ALA A 28 -12.06 16.43 -16.68
CA ALA A 28 -12.62 15.23 -16.05
C ALA A 28 -11.55 14.16 -15.82
N TYR A 29 -11.93 13.15 -15.03
CA TYR A 29 -11.09 12.00 -14.70
C TYR A 29 -9.79 12.44 -14.03
N ASP A 30 -8.64 11.96 -14.47
CA ASP A 30 -7.30 12.35 -13.99
C ASP A 30 -6.61 13.39 -14.90
N GLY A 31 -7.38 14.03 -15.78
CA GLY A 31 -6.90 15.08 -16.67
C GLY A 31 -6.86 16.47 -16.03
N ASP A 32 -7.21 16.63 -14.75
CA ASP A 32 -7.20 17.91 -14.04
C ASP A 32 -5.79 18.33 -13.56
N ALA A 33 -5.63 19.59 -13.17
CA ALA A 33 -4.35 20.13 -12.75
C ALA A 33 -3.79 19.50 -11.46
N LEU A 34 -4.65 19.07 -10.54
CA LEU A 34 -4.22 18.43 -9.29
C LEU A 34 -3.75 17.00 -9.55
N SER A 35 -4.50 16.23 -10.34
CA SER A 35 -4.10 14.87 -10.74
C SER A 35 -2.74 14.87 -11.44
N ARG A 36 -2.47 15.82 -12.34
CA ARG A 36 -1.17 15.95 -13.02
C ARG A 36 0.02 16.25 -12.11
N ARG A 37 -0.22 16.74 -10.89
CA ARG A 37 0.86 17.04 -9.93
C ARG A 37 1.31 15.82 -9.12
N LEU A 38 0.54 14.73 -9.13
CA LEU A 38 0.80 13.58 -8.26
C LEU A 38 2.14 12.90 -8.57
N ASP A 39 2.45 12.67 -9.85
CA ASP A 39 3.71 12.05 -10.25
C ASP A 39 4.92 12.83 -9.71
N GLY A 40 4.92 14.16 -9.87
CA GLY A 40 5.96 15.04 -9.32
C GLY A 40 6.02 15.03 -7.80
N ALA A 41 4.88 15.20 -7.12
CA ALA A 41 4.83 15.24 -5.66
C ALA A 41 5.32 13.94 -5.00
N PHE A 42 4.97 12.78 -5.57
CA PHE A 42 5.49 11.50 -5.08
C PHE A 42 6.92 11.25 -5.53
N SER A 43 7.34 11.76 -6.69
CA SER A 43 8.74 11.66 -7.11
C SER A 43 9.66 12.42 -6.16
N ASP A 44 9.23 13.60 -5.71
CA ASP A 44 9.93 14.38 -4.69
C ASP A 44 9.97 13.64 -3.35
N LEU A 45 8.86 13.02 -2.93
CA LEU A 45 8.77 12.26 -1.68
C LEU A 45 9.72 11.05 -1.66
N PHE A 46 9.78 10.30 -2.76
CA PHE A 46 10.54 9.05 -2.86
C PHE A 46 11.96 9.23 -3.42
N GLY A 47 12.29 10.41 -3.93
CA GLY A 47 13.59 10.70 -4.54
C GLY A 47 13.89 9.87 -5.80
N THR A 48 12.86 9.48 -6.54
CA THR A 48 12.94 8.77 -7.82
C THR A 48 11.73 9.09 -8.67
N GLU A 49 11.83 8.97 -9.99
CA GLU A 49 10.66 9.09 -10.87
C GLU A 49 9.64 7.98 -10.56
N VAL A 50 8.38 8.35 -10.41
CA VAL A 50 7.27 7.42 -10.18
C VAL A 50 6.05 7.80 -11.01
N ALA A 51 5.17 6.83 -11.25
CA ALA A 51 3.80 7.11 -11.66
C ALA A 51 2.84 6.91 -10.47
N ALA A 52 2.01 7.91 -10.20
CA ALA A 52 1.07 7.93 -9.09
C ALA A 52 -0.38 8.00 -9.60
N LEU A 53 -1.17 6.99 -9.25
CA LEU A 53 -2.58 6.90 -9.61
C LEU A 53 -3.44 6.99 -8.35
N TRP A 54 -4.28 8.01 -8.23
CA TRP A 54 -5.31 7.97 -7.19
C TRP A 54 -6.32 6.83 -7.45
N VAL A 55 -6.80 6.20 -6.38
CA VAL A 55 -7.81 5.14 -6.38
C VAL A 55 -8.71 5.31 -5.16
N SER A 56 -9.96 4.86 -5.22
CA SER A 56 -10.97 5.23 -4.21
C SER A 56 -10.98 4.38 -2.94
N SER A 57 -10.18 3.31 -2.86
CA SER A 57 -10.05 2.47 -1.66
C SER A 57 -8.77 1.65 -1.65
N GLY A 58 -8.34 1.22 -0.45
CA GLY A 58 -7.19 0.32 -0.26
C GLY A 58 -7.36 -1.03 -0.98
N THR A 59 -8.52 -1.67 -0.85
CA THR A 59 -8.84 -2.92 -1.56
C THR A 59 -8.66 -2.79 -3.07
N ALA A 60 -9.13 -1.68 -3.66
CA ALA A 60 -8.93 -1.45 -5.09
C ALA A 60 -7.46 -1.17 -5.43
N ALA A 61 -6.73 -0.45 -4.58
CA ALA A 61 -5.31 -0.21 -4.74
C ALA A 61 -4.51 -1.53 -4.80
N ASN A 62 -4.68 -2.37 -3.78
CA ASN A 62 -4.05 -3.68 -3.68
C ASN A 62 -4.40 -4.56 -4.87
N SER A 63 -5.69 -4.72 -5.14
CA SER A 63 -6.17 -5.58 -6.23
C SER A 63 -5.67 -5.13 -7.60
N LEU A 64 -5.58 -3.82 -7.87
CA LEU A 64 -5.03 -3.28 -9.11
C LEU A 64 -3.51 -3.42 -9.19
N ALA A 65 -2.77 -3.27 -8.08
CA ALA A 65 -1.34 -3.54 -8.04
C ALA A 65 -1.03 -4.99 -8.38
N LEU A 66 -1.72 -5.93 -7.72
CA LEU A 66 -1.52 -7.36 -7.95
C LEU A 66 -1.90 -7.75 -9.38
N ALA A 67 -3.01 -7.23 -9.92
CA ALA A 67 -3.39 -7.44 -11.31
C ALA A 67 -2.37 -6.87 -12.33
N ALA A 68 -1.47 -5.98 -11.91
CA ALA A 68 -0.36 -5.51 -12.73
C ALA A 68 0.87 -6.43 -12.68
N LEU A 69 1.05 -7.19 -11.60
CA LEU A 69 2.19 -8.08 -11.40
C LEU A 69 1.93 -9.52 -11.85
N VAL A 70 0.68 -9.98 -11.87
CA VAL A 70 0.36 -11.40 -12.13
C VAL A 70 -0.63 -11.62 -13.28
N GLN A 71 -0.53 -12.80 -13.88
CA GLN A 71 -1.49 -13.36 -14.82
C GLN A 71 -2.51 -14.28 -14.10
N PRO A 72 -3.69 -14.56 -14.70
CA PRO A 72 -4.71 -15.42 -14.10
C PRO A 72 -4.24 -16.81 -13.66
N HIS A 73 -3.24 -17.38 -14.34
CA HIS A 73 -2.70 -18.71 -14.05
C HIS A 73 -1.51 -18.68 -13.07
N GLN A 74 -1.20 -17.52 -12.50
CA GLN A 74 -0.11 -17.31 -11.55
C GLN A 74 -0.63 -17.14 -10.12
N ALA A 75 0.28 -16.94 -9.17
CA ALA A 75 -0.05 -16.73 -7.78
C ALA A 75 0.77 -15.61 -7.13
N VAL A 76 0.20 -15.02 -6.08
CA VAL A 76 0.85 -14.05 -5.19
C VAL A 76 1.16 -14.75 -3.87
N ILE A 77 2.40 -14.67 -3.41
CA ILE A 77 2.78 -15.13 -2.06
C ILE A 77 2.49 -14.00 -1.07
N CYS A 78 1.72 -14.27 -0.02
CA CYS A 78 1.40 -13.30 1.03
C CYS A 78 1.30 -13.98 2.40
N HIS A 79 1.23 -13.19 3.47
CA HIS A 79 1.01 -13.73 4.81
C HIS A 79 -0.43 -14.24 4.99
N GLU A 80 -0.65 -15.27 5.81
CA GLU A 80 -1.99 -15.83 6.07
C GLU A 80 -2.97 -14.82 6.71
N GLU A 81 -2.43 -13.82 7.40
CA GLU A 81 -3.16 -12.70 8.02
C GLU A 81 -3.19 -11.44 7.13
N ALA A 82 -2.69 -11.50 5.89
CA ALA A 82 -2.64 -10.32 5.03
C ALA A 82 -4.06 -9.82 4.72
N HIS A 83 -4.27 -8.50 4.66
CA HIS A 83 -5.59 -7.91 4.36
C HIS A 83 -6.17 -8.42 3.04
N ILE A 84 -5.33 -8.59 2.01
CA ILE A 84 -5.70 -9.15 0.71
C ILE A 84 -6.26 -10.58 0.80
N GLN A 85 -5.90 -11.33 1.84
CA GLN A 85 -6.40 -12.68 2.12
C GLN A 85 -7.63 -12.66 3.06
N GLY A 86 -7.59 -11.85 4.11
CA GLY A 86 -8.59 -11.89 5.19
C GLY A 86 -9.82 -10.99 4.98
N ASP A 87 -9.64 -9.79 4.43
CA ASP A 87 -10.59 -8.68 4.58
C ASP A 87 -11.04 -8.04 3.25
N GLU A 88 -10.60 -8.57 2.11
CA GLU A 88 -10.95 -8.03 0.79
C GLU A 88 -12.02 -8.83 0.05
N ALA A 89 -12.64 -9.82 0.72
CA ALA A 89 -13.72 -10.65 0.15
C ALA A 89 -13.39 -11.24 -1.24
N GLY A 90 -12.13 -11.63 -1.46
CA GLY A 90 -11.64 -12.18 -2.72
C GLY A 90 -11.49 -11.15 -3.86
N ALA A 91 -11.37 -9.85 -3.53
CA ALA A 91 -11.12 -8.83 -4.54
C ALA A 91 -9.82 -9.08 -5.34
N PRO A 92 -8.68 -9.49 -4.76
CA PRO A 92 -7.49 -9.82 -5.54
C PRO A 92 -7.75 -10.85 -6.64
N GLU A 93 -8.41 -11.96 -6.31
CA GLU A 93 -8.77 -13.01 -7.26
C GLU A 93 -9.70 -12.47 -8.36
N PHE A 94 -10.68 -11.63 -8.01
CA PHE A 94 -11.57 -11.01 -8.98
C PHE A 94 -10.82 -10.12 -9.98
N TYR A 95 -9.94 -9.24 -9.49
CA TYR A 95 -9.23 -8.27 -10.34
C TYR A 95 -8.11 -8.89 -11.18
N THR A 96 -7.46 -9.93 -10.66
CA THR A 96 -6.39 -10.66 -11.36
C THR A 96 -6.93 -11.67 -12.37
N GLY A 97 -8.25 -11.89 -12.40
CA GLY A 97 -8.89 -12.87 -13.27
C GLY A 97 -8.73 -14.31 -12.80
N GLY A 98 -8.49 -14.52 -11.50
CA GLY A 98 -8.40 -15.84 -10.86
C GLY A 98 -6.99 -16.26 -10.44
N ALA A 99 -6.03 -15.33 -10.37
CA ALA A 99 -4.72 -15.65 -9.80
C ALA A 99 -4.89 -16.07 -8.33
N LYS A 100 -4.10 -17.05 -7.88
CA LYS A 100 -4.22 -17.59 -6.53
C LYS A 100 -3.45 -16.75 -5.51
N LEU A 101 -3.85 -16.83 -4.25
CA LEU A 101 -3.01 -16.46 -3.11
C LEU A 101 -2.34 -17.71 -2.54
N PHE A 102 -1.03 -17.67 -2.39
CA PHE A 102 -0.24 -18.68 -1.68
C PHE A 102 0.18 -18.13 -0.33
N LEU A 103 -0.25 -18.83 0.72
CA LEU A 103 -0.12 -18.35 2.09
C LEU A 103 1.17 -18.86 2.72
N ALA A 104 1.98 -17.92 3.16
CA ALA A 104 3.11 -18.14 4.03
C ALA A 104 2.76 -17.69 5.46
N ARG A 105 3.54 -18.18 6.42
CA ARG A 105 3.38 -17.86 7.85
C ARG A 105 4.60 -17.10 8.36
N GLY A 106 4.41 -16.33 9.42
CA GLY A 106 5.49 -15.75 10.21
C GLY A 106 4.96 -14.97 11.41
N ALA A 107 5.82 -14.71 12.38
CA ALA A 107 5.44 -13.98 13.58
C ALA A 107 5.05 -12.53 13.23
N GLY A 108 4.05 -11.97 13.93
CA GLY A 108 3.71 -10.56 13.78
C GLY A 108 3.12 -10.14 12.43
N ALA A 109 2.54 -11.11 11.69
CA ALA A 109 2.11 -10.94 10.31
C ALA A 109 3.25 -10.52 9.36
N LYS A 110 4.49 -10.89 9.69
CA LYS A 110 5.66 -10.66 8.84
C LYS A 110 6.05 -11.91 8.06
N LEU A 111 6.43 -11.72 6.80
CA LEU A 111 7.11 -12.72 5.99
C LEU A 111 8.61 -12.58 6.18
N ASP A 112 9.31 -13.70 6.13
CA ASP A 112 10.76 -13.72 5.96
C ASP A 112 11.14 -14.41 4.63
N PRO A 113 12.37 -14.19 4.14
CA PRO A 113 12.81 -14.82 2.90
C PRO A 113 12.74 -16.35 2.91
N ALA A 114 12.94 -17.01 4.07
CA ALA A 114 12.92 -18.46 4.15
C ALA A 114 11.49 -19.02 4.00
N GLY A 115 10.49 -18.38 4.60
CA GLY A 115 9.08 -18.71 4.45
C GLY A 115 8.59 -18.53 3.02
N ILE A 116 8.97 -17.43 2.37
CA ILE A 116 8.66 -17.18 0.96
C ILE A 116 9.30 -18.24 0.07
N GLU A 117 10.59 -18.53 0.30
CA GLU A 117 11.36 -19.53 -0.45
C GLU A 117 10.79 -20.93 -0.29
N ALA A 118 10.35 -21.30 0.91
CA ALA A 118 9.72 -22.59 1.19
C ALA A 118 8.40 -22.77 0.43
N VAL A 119 7.54 -21.74 0.41
CA VAL A 119 6.30 -21.75 -0.38
C VAL A 119 6.62 -21.85 -1.87
N ALA A 120 7.50 -20.99 -2.38
CA ALA A 120 7.85 -20.97 -3.80
C ALA A 120 8.47 -22.29 -4.28
N SER A 121 9.36 -22.90 -3.48
CA SER A 121 10.05 -24.14 -3.83
C SER A 121 9.19 -25.40 -3.67
N GLY A 122 8.10 -25.31 -2.91
CA GLY A 122 7.11 -26.38 -2.80
C GLY A 122 6.23 -26.53 -4.06
N ILE A 123 6.26 -25.55 -4.96
CA ILE A 123 5.51 -25.56 -6.21
C ILE A 123 6.37 -26.21 -7.30
N ARG A 124 5.81 -27.23 -7.96
CA ARG A 124 6.44 -27.84 -9.13
C ARG A 124 6.43 -26.84 -10.27
N ASN A 125 7.59 -26.72 -10.92
CA ASN A 125 7.75 -25.93 -12.12
C ASN A 125 7.18 -26.66 -13.34
N ASP A 126 5.85 -26.83 -13.37
CA ASP A 126 5.09 -27.46 -14.45
C ASP A 126 3.76 -26.72 -14.69
N ILE A 127 3.08 -27.07 -15.79
CA ILE A 127 1.82 -26.43 -16.20
C ILE A 127 0.61 -26.84 -15.32
N HIS A 128 0.76 -27.81 -14.42
CA HIS A 128 -0.33 -28.32 -13.59
C HIS A 128 -0.53 -27.51 -12.31
N GLN A 129 0.41 -26.63 -11.96
CA GLN A 129 0.33 -25.77 -10.79
C GLN A 129 0.43 -24.28 -11.18
N ALA A 130 -0.31 -23.43 -10.46
CA ALA A 130 -0.17 -21.99 -10.60
C ALA A 130 1.23 -21.58 -10.13
N GLN A 131 1.94 -20.80 -10.95
CA GLN A 131 3.31 -20.44 -10.68
C GLN A 131 3.37 -19.12 -9.88
N PRO A 132 4.19 -19.02 -8.82
CA PRO A 132 4.42 -17.76 -8.13
C PRO A 132 4.93 -16.69 -9.11
N ALA A 133 4.40 -15.48 -9.00
CA ALA A 133 4.81 -14.35 -9.85
C ALA A 133 4.99 -13.05 -9.08
N ALA A 134 4.44 -12.96 -7.86
CA ALA A 134 4.60 -11.79 -7.01
C ALA A 134 4.63 -12.18 -5.53
N ILE A 135 5.17 -11.27 -4.73
CA ILE A 135 5.12 -11.25 -3.27
C ILE A 135 4.34 -10.00 -2.86
N ALA A 136 3.47 -10.12 -1.86
CA ALA A 136 2.79 -9.00 -1.24
C ALA A 136 3.11 -8.95 0.27
N ILE A 137 3.58 -7.80 0.73
CA ILE A 137 3.83 -7.51 2.16
C ILE A 137 3.01 -6.30 2.60
N THR A 138 2.64 -6.24 3.87
CA THR A 138 1.90 -5.11 4.46
C THR A 138 2.82 -4.34 5.41
N ASN A 139 2.98 -3.03 5.26
CA ASN A 139 3.83 -2.23 6.15
C ASN A 139 3.18 -0.88 6.53
N ALA A 140 2.85 -0.61 7.80
CA ALA A 140 2.89 -1.54 8.96
C ALA A 140 1.93 -2.73 8.78
N THR A 141 2.24 -3.88 9.38
CA THR A 141 1.46 -5.12 9.29
C THR A 141 0.06 -4.97 9.89
N GLU A 142 -0.79 -5.96 9.64
CA GLU A 142 -2.13 -6.06 10.20
C GLU A 142 -2.12 -6.11 11.74
N TYR A 143 -0.98 -6.53 12.34
CA TYR A 143 -0.77 -6.57 13.79
C TYR A 143 -0.04 -5.34 14.33
N GLY A 144 0.23 -4.34 13.49
CA GLY A 144 0.86 -3.09 13.89
C GLY A 144 2.38 -3.16 14.03
N LEU A 145 3.03 -4.22 13.53
CA LEU A 145 4.49 -4.28 13.45
C LEU A 145 5.02 -3.66 12.17
N VAL A 146 6.30 -3.35 12.14
CA VAL A 146 6.96 -2.73 10.99
C VAL A 146 8.03 -3.64 10.41
N TYR A 147 8.15 -3.65 9.09
CA TYR A 147 9.36 -4.13 8.43
C TYR A 147 10.39 -3.01 8.41
N THR A 148 11.58 -3.29 8.92
CA THR A 148 12.77 -2.43 8.78
C THR A 148 13.24 -2.40 7.32
N PRO A 149 14.02 -1.39 6.90
CA PRO A 149 14.59 -1.34 5.53
C PRO A 149 15.35 -2.61 5.14
N ASP A 150 16.13 -3.18 6.07
CA ASP A 150 16.90 -4.40 5.82
C ASP A 150 16.01 -5.63 5.61
N GLU A 151 14.90 -5.74 6.35
CA GLU A 151 13.94 -6.84 6.15
C GLU A 151 13.21 -6.72 4.81
N VAL A 152 12.80 -5.51 4.42
CA VAL A 152 12.20 -5.30 3.09
C VAL A 152 13.24 -5.61 2.00
N ALA A 153 14.49 -5.18 2.17
CA ALA A 153 15.56 -5.41 1.20
C ALA A 153 15.86 -6.91 1.04
N ALA A 154 15.86 -7.68 2.13
CA ALA A 154 16.05 -9.12 2.07
C ALA A 154 14.94 -9.82 1.27
N ILE A 155 13.70 -9.34 1.37
CA ILE A 155 12.55 -9.82 0.58
C ILE A 155 12.69 -9.38 -0.89
N GLY A 156 13.05 -8.13 -1.15
CA GLY A 156 13.25 -7.62 -2.51
C GLY A 156 14.40 -8.31 -3.25
N ASP A 157 15.50 -8.60 -2.57
CA ASP A 157 16.61 -9.38 -3.12
C ASP A 157 16.16 -10.80 -3.50
N LEU A 158 15.33 -11.43 -2.66
CA LEU A 158 14.74 -12.72 -2.98
C LEU A 158 13.80 -12.62 -4.19
N ALA A 159 12.91 -11.62 -4.21
CA ALA A 159 11.99 -11.37 -5.30
C ALA A 159 12.74 -11.27 -6.63
N LYS A 160 13.81 -10.45 -6.66
CA LYS A 160 14.67 -10.27 -7.83
C LYS A 160 15.36 -11.56 -8.27
N ARG A 161 15.93 -12.34 -7.34
CA ARG A 161 16.57 -13.64 -7.67
C ARG A 161 15.57 -14.64 -8.27
N ARG A 162 14.32 -14.60 -7.82
CA ARG A 162 13.23 -15.49 -8.27
C ARG A 162 12.46 -14.95 -9.48
N GLY A 163 12.70 -13.70 -9.89
CA GLY A 163 11.94 -13.04 -10.95
C GLY A 163 10.49 -12.74 -10.56
N LEU A 164 10.23 -12.53 -9.26
CA LEU A 164 8.91 -12.17 -8.72
C LEU A 164 8.79 -10.65 -8.59
N GLY A 165 7.60 -10.11 -8.83
CA GLY A 165 7.29 -8.73 -8.47
C GLY A 165 7.10 -8.56 -6.96
N LEU A 166 7.35 -7.36 -6.43
CA LEU A 166 7.11 -7.04 -5.02
C LEU A 166 6.11 -5.90 -4.87
N HIS A 167 4.96 -6.21 -4.30
CA HIS A 167 3.94 -5.25 -3.89
C HIS A 167 4.01 -5.00 -2.38
N MET A 168 3.85 -3.72 -2.00
CA MET A 168 3.65 -3.33 -0.61
C MET A 168 2.24 -2.75 -0.42
N ASP A 169 1.43 -3.38 0.42
CA ASP A 169 0.26 -2.75 1.02
C ASP A 169 0.74 -1.76 2.08
N GLY A 170 0.60 -0.48 1.77
CA GLY A 170 0.99 0.64 2.60
C GLY A 170 -0.20 1.34 3.24
N ALA A 171 -1.30 0.64 3.57
CA ALA A 171 -2.46 1.22 4.23
C ALA A 171 -2.11 2.04 5.49
N ARG A 172 -1.01 1.68 6.16
CA ARG A 172 -0.40 2.40 7.30
C ARG A 172 1.08 2.71 7.08
N PHE A 173 1.47 2.98 5.83
CA PHE A 173 2.87 3.27 5.47
C PHE A 173 3.44 4.45 6.25
N ALA A 174 2.63 5.48 6.48
CA ALA A 174 3.00 6.64 7.29
C ALA A 174 3.43 6.29 8.71
N ASN A 175 2.72 5.34 9.35
CA ASN A 175 3.04 4.87 10.70
C ASN A 175 4.38 4.12 10.73
N ALA A 176 4.65 3.28 9.73
CA ALA A 176 5.93 2.58 9.62
C ALA A 176 7.11 3.54 9.40
N VAL A 177 6.95 4.51 8.50
CA VAL A 177 7.97 5.55 8.26
C VAL A 177 8.21 6.38 9.53
N ALA A 178 7.15 6.77 10.24
CA ALA A 178 7.24 7.57 11.45
C ALA A 178 7.90 6.81 12.61
N ALA A 179 7.59 5.53 12.79
CA ALA A 179 8.18 4.66 13.81
C ALA A 179 9.69 4.47 13.58
N LEU A 180 10.08 4.16 12.34
CA LEU A 180 11.48 3.85 12.01
C LEU A 180 12.35 5.09 11.81
N GLY A 181 11.75 6.24 11.53
CA GLY A 181 12.48 7.44 11.11
C GLY A 181 13.25 7.25 9.79
N ALA A 182 12.87 6.24 9.00
CA ALA A 182 13.53 5.87 7.76
C ALA A 182 13.10 6.77 6.59
N SER A 183 13.93 6.82 5.54
CA SER A 183 13.49 7.40 4.26
C SER A 183 12.39 6.54 3.64
N PRO A 184 11.31 7.12 3.09
CA PRO A 184 10.32 6.37 2.31
C PRO A 184 10.95 5.52 1.20
N ALA A 185 12.06 6.00 0.61
CA ALA A 185 12.80 5.29 -0.45
C ALA A 185 13.43 3.98 0.03
N ASP A 186 13.98 3.98 1.25
CA ASP A 186 14.68 2.83 1.84
C ASP A 186 13.70 1.72 2.26
N LEU A 187 12.45 2.07 2.56
CA LEU A 187 11.37 1.12 2.83
C LEU A 187 10.66 0.63 1.56
N THR A 188 11.03 1.14 0.37
CA THR A 188 10.31 0.84 -0.87
C THR A 188 11.25 0.45 -2.00
N TRP A 189 11.47 1.32 -2.98
CA TRP A 189 12.11 0.97 -4.24
C TRP A 189 13.59 0.62 -4.08
N ARG A 190 14.30 1.22 -3.13
CA ARG A 190 15.70 0.86 -2.84
C ARG A 190 15.81 -0.53 -2.24
N ALA A 191 14.76 -0.95 -1.53
CA ALA A 191 14.60 -2.30 -0.99
C ALA A 191 13.92 -3.26 -1.99
N GLY A 192 13.63 -2.83 -3.22
CA GLY A 192 13.12 -3.69 -4.30
C GLY A 192 11.60 -3.73 -4.47
N VAL A 193 10.83 -2.88 -3.78
CA VAL A 193 9.37 -2.76 -4.00
C VAL A 193 9.11 -2.19 -5.40
N ASP A 194 8.26 -2.85 -6.18
CA ASP A 194 7.84 -2.40 -7.52
C ASP A 194 6.62 -1.47 -7.47
N ILE A 195 5.64 -1.81 -6.61
CA ILE A 195 4.35 -1.10 -6.49
C ILE A 195 3.98 -0.92 -5.02
N LEU A 196 3.58 0.28 -4.63
CA LEU A 196 3.08 0.60 -3.29
C LEU A 196 1.61 1.06 -3.34
N SER A 197 0.76 0.49 -2.49
CA SER A 197 -0.54 1.06 -2.14
C SER A 197 -0.36 2.06 -0.99
N PHE A 198 -0.11 3.33 -1.30
CA PHE A 198 0.12 4.37 -0.29
C PHE A 198 -1.22 4.79 0.35
N GLY A 199 -1.39 4.43 1.63
CA GLY A 199 -2.58 4.70 2.43
C GLY A 199 -2.69 6.15 2.92
N CYS A 200 -3.81 6.77 2.59
CA CYS A 200 -4.18 8.13 2.93
C CYS A 200 -5.43 8.17 3.82
N VAL A 201 -6.43 7.31 3.58
CA VAL A 201 -7.71 7.35 4.31
C VAL A 201 -7.51 7.14 5.82
N LYS A 202 -6.72 6.13 6.20
CA LYS A 202 -6.38 5.84 7.61
C LYS A 202 -5.47 6.90 8.26
N ASN A 203 -4.98 7.86 7.48
CA ASN A 203 -4.04 8.89 7.92
C ASN A 203 -4.62 10.32 7.78
N GLY A 204 -5.96 10.44 7.85
CA GLY A 204 -6.68 11.73 7.82
C GLY A 204 -7.27 12.10 6.45
N GLY A 205 -7.09 11.28 5.42
CA GLY A 205 -7.79 11.39 4.14
C GLY A 205 -9.28 11.03 4.24
N LEU A 206 -10.03 11.29 3.16
CA LEU A 206 -11.48 11.03 3.12
C LEU A 206 -11.81 9.72 2.40
N SER A 207 -11.33 9.55 1.16
CA SER A 207 -11.81 8.50 0.25
C SER A 207 -10.91 8.24 -0.96
N ALA A 208 -9.63 8.54 -0.83
CA ALA A 208 -8.65 8.26 -1.88
C ALA A 208 -7.34 7.74 -1.29
N GLU A 209 -6.79 6.72 -1.92
CA GLU A 209 -5.43 6.22 -1.73
C GLU A 209 -4.59 6.56 -2.97
N ALA A 210 -3.27 6.39 -2.89
CA ALA A 210 -2.37 6.54 -4.02
C ALA A 210 -1.69 5.21 -4.38
N LEU A 211 -1.83 4.77 -5.62
CA LEU A 211 -1.12 3.61 -6.15
C LEU A 211 0.15 4.09 -6.86
N ILE A 212 1.30 3.77 -6.29
CA ILE A 212 2.61 4.27 -6.73
C ILE A 212 3.35 3.16 -7.44
N PHE A 213 3.79 3.42 -8.67
CA PHE A 213 4.63 2.55 -9.47
C PHE A 213 6.04 3.15 -9.50
N PHE A 214 7.03 2.42 -8.97
CA PHE A 214 8.43 2.82 -9.00
C PHE A 214 9.10 2.57 -10.36
N LYS A 215 8.38 1.88 -11.25
CA LYS A 215 8.67 1.72 -12.68
C LYS A 215 7.51 2.33 -13.46
N PRO A 216 7.57 3.61 -13.85
CA PRO A 216 6.44 4.35 -14.42
C PRO A 216 5.75 3.65 -15.59
N GLU A 217 6.50 2.92 -16.41
CA GLU A 217 6.00 2.15 -17.56
C GLU A 217 5.00 1.05 -17.16
N GLN A 218 5.12 0.50 -15.94
CA GLN A 218 4.21 -0.53 -15.43
C GLN A 218 2.80 0.01 -15.12
N ALA A 219 2.66 1.34 -14.94
CA ALA A 219 1.38 1.96 -14.66
C ALA A 219 0.43 1.96 -15.87
N GLN A 220 0.94 1.83 -17.11
CA GLN A 220 0.15 2.06 -18.32
C GLN A 220 -1.04 1.11 -18.43
N ALA A 221 -0.83 -0.20 -18.24
CA ALA A 221 -1.91 -1.18 -18.25
C ALA A 221 -2.90 -0.94 -17.09
N THR A 222 -2.40 -0.48 -15.94
CA THR A 222 -3.23 -0.20 -14.77
C THR A 222 -4.16 0.99 -14.96
N ARG A 223 -3.80 2.00 -15.78
CA ARG A 223 -4.74 3.09 -16.13
C ARG A 223 -6.03 2.55 -16.76
N TYR A 224 -5.92 1.56 -17.66
CA TYR A 224 -7.07 0.89 -18.27
C TYR A 224 -7.80 -0.01 -17.27
N ARG A 225 -7.08 -0.79 -16.45
CA ARG A 225 -7.68 -1.64 -15.41
C ARG A 225 -8.49 -0.81 -14.40
N ARG A 226 -7.95 0.33 -13.95
CA ARG A 226 -8.62 1.28 -13.05
C ARG A 226 -9.92 1.80 -13.66
N LYS A 227 -9.92 2.18 -14.95
CA LYS A 227 -11.15 2.58 -15.66
C LYS A 227 -12.16 1.43 -15.73
N ARG A 228 -11.71 0.24 -16.15
CA ARG A 228 -12.57 -0.95 -16.30
C ARG A 228 -13.20 -1.36 -14.97
N ALA A 229 -12.47 -1.21 -13.88
CA ALA A 229 -12.94 -1.53 -12.54
C ALA A 229 -13.86 -0.47 -11.92
N GLY A 230 -14.15 0.63 -12.62
CA GLY A 230 -15.02 1.70 -12.10
C GLY A 230 -14.32 2.64 -11.11
N HIS A 231 -13.00 2.54 -10.95
CA HIS A 231 -12.22 3.37 -10.01
C HIS A 231 -11.65 4.65 -10.65
N LEU A 232 -12.02 4.99 -11.90
CA LEU A 232 -11.72 6.28 -12.52
C LEU A 232 -12.90 7.24 -12.34
N LEU A 233 -12.95 7.91 -11.19
CA LEU A 233 -13.94 8.92 -10.82
C LEU A 233 -13.96 10.10 -11.80
N SER A 234 -15.16 10.58 -12.19
CA SER A 234 -15.30 11.67 -13.18
C SER A 234 -14.74 13.01 -12.71
N LYS A 235 -14.75 13.28 -11.41
CA LYS A 235 -14.18 14.50 -10.80
C LYS A 235 -12.93 14.15 -9.98
N GLY A 236 -11.91 13.59 -10.64
CA GLY A 236 -10.72 13.05 -9.99
C GLY A 236 -9.93 14.06 -9.16
N ARG A 237 -10.04 15.36 -9.49
CA ARG A 237 -9.47 16.46 -8.70
C ARG A 237 -9.72 16.39 -7.18
N PHE A 238 -10.86 15.85 -6.72
CA PHE A 238 -11.12 15.69 -5.28
C PHE A 238 -10.30 14.56 -4.65
N ALA A 239 -10.00 13.51 -5.41
CA ALA A 239 -9.08 12.46 -4.98
C ALA A 239 -7.63 12.97 -4.97
N ALA A 240 -7.22 13.71 -6.01
CA ALA A 240 -5.90 14.31 -6.05
C ALA A 240 -5.69 15.38 -4.96
N ALA A 241 -6.69 16.24 -4.70
CA ALA A 241 -6.62 17.31 -3.71
C ALA A 241 -6.30 16.79 -2.29
N GLN A 242 -7.02 15.76 -1.84
CA GLN A 242 -6.81 15.19 -0.50
C GLN A 242 -5.45 14.51 -0.37
N ILE A 243 -4.97 13.83 -1.41
CA ILE A 243 -3.65 13.19 -1.40
C ILE A 243 -2.55 14.25 -1.35
N LEU A 244 -2.62 15.27 -2.20
CA LEU A 244 -1.65 16.37 -2.21
C LEU A 244 -1.64 17.13 -0.88
N ALA A 245 -2.80 17.35 -0.26
CA ALA A 245 -2.89 18.00 1.05
C ALA A 245 -2.19 17.20 2.16
N LEU A 246 -2.22 15.86 2.10
CA LEU A 246 -1.48 15.03 3.05
C LEU A 246 0.04 15.09 2.84
N LEU A 247 0.50 15.28 1.61
CA LEU A 247 1.93 15.43 1.32
C LEU A 247 2.46 16.83 1.67
N ASP A 248 1.60 17.85 1.63
CA ASP A 248 1.97 19.23 1.90
C ASP A 248 2.43 19.42 3.36
N ASP A 249 3.53 20.16 3.53
CA ASP A 249 4.14 20.49 4.82
C ASP A 249 4.39 19.26 5.75
N GLY A 250 4.48 18.05 5.18
CA GLY A 250 4.68 16.82 5.95
C GLY A 250 3.50 16.41 6.84
N LEU A 251 2.27 16.83 6.51
CA LEU A 251 1.05 16.52 7.27
C LEU A 251 0.89 15.01 7.52
N TRP A 252 1.12 14.16 6.51
CA TRP A 252 1.03 12.70 6.62
C TRP A 252 1.92 12.13 7.73
N LEU A 253 3.14 12.65 7.93
CA LEU A 253 4.03 12.21 9.01
C LEU A 253 3.59 12.75 10.36
N ARG A 254 3.06 13.98 10.43
CA ARG A 254 2.54 14.53 11.70
C ARG A 254 1.37 13.70 12.22
N ASN A 255 0.43 13.33 11.34
CA ASN A 255 -0.70 12.49 11.68
C ASN A 255 -0.25 11.11 12.18
N ALA A 256 0.68 10.47 11.45
CA ALA A 256 1.22 9.18 11.83
C ALA A 256 1.96 9.20 13.18
N ARG A 257 2.80 10.21 13.42
CA ARG A 257 3.50 10.38 14.71
C ARG A 257 2.52 10.56 15.86
N ALA A 258 1.44 11.33 15.66
CA ALA A 258 0.41 11.50 16.68
C ALA A 258 -0.33 10.19 16.98
N ALA A 259 -0.65 9.40 15.95
CA ALA A 259 -1.27 8.09 16.11
C ALA A 259 -0.35 7.10 16.85
N ASN A 260 0.93 7.01 16.45
CA ASN A 260 1.91 6.14 17.11
C ASN A 260 2.13 6.56 18.58
N ALA A 261 2.24 7.87 18.85
CA ALA A 261 2.39 8.37 20.22
C ALA A 261 1.18 8.02 21.11
N ALA A 262 -0.04 8.09 20.56
CA ALA A 262 -1.25 7.68 21.28
C ALA A 262 -1.26 6.17 21.56
N ALA A 263 -0.85 5.33 20.59
CA ALA A 263 -0.72 3.89 20.78
C ALA A 263 0.32 3.57 21.87
N ALA A 264 1.49 4.20 21.83
CA ALA A 264 2.54 4.06 22.83
C ALA A 264 2.07 4.49 24.23
N HIS A 265 1.26 5.54 24.34
CA HIS A 265 0.69 5.97 25.62
C HIS A 265 -0.21 4.88 26.24
N ILE A 266 -1.08 4.28 25.44
CA ILE A 266 -1.96 3.19 25.88
C ILE A 266 -1.14 1.94 26.24
N ALA A 267 -0.17 1.58 25.40
CA ALA A 267 0.69 0.43 25.61
C ALA A 267 1.49 0.53 26.92
N ASN A 268 2.05 1.70 27.22
CA ASN A 268 2.76 1.95 28.47
C ASN A 268 1.90 1.73 29.73
N ALA A 269 0.59 1.99 29.63
CA ALA A 269 -0.37 1.77 30.71
C ALA A 269 -0.86 0.31 30.81
N ALA A 270 -0.59 -0.52 29.80
CA ALA A 270 -1.10 -1.89 29.67
C ALA A 270 -0.03 -2.92 29.26
N ARG A 271 1.24 -2.69 29.62
CA ARG A 271 2.40 -3.49 29.15
C ARG A 271 2.20 -5.00 29.29
N ASP A 272 1.73 -5.46 30.44
CA ASP A 272 1.55 -6.90 30.72
C ASP A 272 0.38 -7.55 29.94
N ARG A 273 -0.31 -6.78 29.08
CA ARG A 273 -1.46 -7.24 28.27
C ARG A 273 -1.20 -7.14 26.78
N LEU A 274 0.00 -6.73 26.37
CA LEU A 274 0.37 -6.61 24.97
C LEU A 274 0.60 -8.00 24.37
N LEU A 275 -0.01 -8.26 23.21
CA LEU A 275 0.31 -9.45 22.40
C LEU A 275 1.66 -9.25 21.69
N TYR A 276 1.94 -8.02 21.27
CA TYR A 276 3.21 -7.56 20.72
C TYR A 276 3.55 -6.19 21.29
N GLU A 277 4.84 -5.90 21.42
CA GLU A 277 5.31 -4.54 21.74
C GLU A 277 4.87 -3.57 20.65
N VAL A 278 4.59 -2.32 21.03
CA VAL A 278 4.25 -1.26 20.08
C VAL A 278 5.53 -0.69 19.48
N GLU A 279 5.63 -0.73 18.15
CA GLU A 279 6.74 -0.20 17.33
C GLU A 279 6.45 1.21 16.79
#